data_AF-A0A7Z1PZE5-F1
#
_entry.id   AF-A0A7Z1PZE5-F1
#
_cell.length_a   1.000
_cell.length_b   1.000
_cell.length_c   1.000
_cell.angle_alpha   90.00
_cell.angle_beta   90.00
_cell.angle_gamma   90.00
#
_symmetry.space_group_name_H-M   'P 1'
#
loop_
_entity.id
_entity.type
_entity.pdbx_description
1 polymer ?
#
loop_
_entity_poly.entity_id
_entity_poly.type
_entity_poly.pdbx_seq_one_letter_code
_entity_poly.pdbx_strand_id
1 'polypeptide(L)'
;MSYKERLIIAADEVALFDRITARFRTIFQSAELWLKETTPIRKSGEPVLPPRRHVVTGSDRALLEIMPDGSLRPVSAFSFRRFPGDKKDATIRYPEGPGTVRAQPLPEARALTQKAVLKAVLTASGDASRKRRL
;
A
#
# COMPACT_ATOMS: atom_id res chain seq x y z
N MET A 1 11.12 7.26 -14.16
CA MET A 1 10.70 5.85 -14.07
C MET A 1 10.17 5.39 -15.42
N SER A 2 10.80 4.36 -15.99
CA SER A 2 10.47 3.72 -17.26
C SER A 2 9.17 2.91 -17.19
N TYR A 3 8.55 2.63 -18.34
CA TYR A 3 7.35 1.77 -18.42
C TYR A 3 7.61 0.35 -17.92
N LYS A 4 8.79 -0.21 -18.20
CA LYS A 4 9.17 -1.54 -17.71
C LYS A 4 9.25 -1.57 -16.18
N GLU A 5 9.83 -0.54 -15.57
CA GLU A 5 9.92 -0.39 -14.12
C GLU A 5 8.52 -0.29 -13.49
N ARG A 6 7.58 0.45 -14.11
CA ARG A 6 6.19 0.54 -13.65
C ARG A 6 5.49 -0.82 -13.64
N LEU A 7 5.70 -1.62 -14.68
CA LEU A 7 5.08 -2.94 -14.80
C LEU A 7 5.63 -3.92 -13.77
N ILE A 8 6.95 -3.92 -13.54
CA ILE A 8 7.61 -4.77 -12.54
C ILE A 8 7.06 -4.46 -11.15
N ILE A 9 7.03 -3.18 -10.76
CA ILE A 9 6.50 -2.74 -9.45
C ILE A 9 5.05 -3.19 -9.28
N ALA A 10 4.20 -2.98 -10.29
CA ALA A 10 2.80 -3.36 -10.20
C ALA A 10 2.58 -4.88 -10.14
N ALA A 11 3.40 -5.67 -10.84
CA ALA A 11 3.33 -7.14 -10.77
C ALA A 11 3.77 -7.66 -9.39
N ASP A 12 4.84 -7.10 -8.83
CA ASP A 12 5.32 -7.45 -7.49
C ASP A 12 4.29 -7.07 -6.41
N GLU A 13 3.56 -5.97 -6.60
CA GLU A 13 2.42 -5.62 -5.73
C GLU A 13 1.27 -6.62 -5.81
N VAL A 14 0.95 -7.18 -6.99
CA VAL A 14 -0.06 -8.26 -7.08
C VAL A 14 0.38 -9.48 -6.28
N ALA A 15 1.64 -9.90 -6.44
CA ALA A 15 2.21 -11.02 -5.68
C ALA A 15 2.23 -10.76 -4.17
N LEU A 16 2.44 -9.50 -3.75
CA LEU A 16 2.31 -9.09 -2.35
C LEU A 16 0.87 -9.30 -1.83
N PHE A 17 -0.16 -8.91 -2.58
CA PHE A 17 -1.55 -9.11 -2.16
C PHE A 17 -1.93 -10.59 -2.03
N ASP A 18 -1.45 -11.42 -2.95
CA ASP A 18 -1.71 -12.86 -2.90
C ASP A 18 -1.03 -13.50 -1.66
N ARG A 19 0.19 -13.07 -1.32
CA ARG A 19 0.89 -13.48 -0.07
C ARG A 19 0.14 -13.07 1.19
N ILE A 20 -0.37 -11.83 1.24
CA ILE A 20 -1.18 -11.34 2.38
C ILE A 20 -2.45 -12.18 2.52
N THR A 21 -3.17 -12.41 1.42
CA THR A 21 -4.41 -13.17 1.41
C THR A 21 -4.17 -14.61 1.86
N ALA A 22 -3.15 -15.28 1.31
CA ALA A 22 -2.79 -16.65 1.68
C ALA A 22 -2.47 -16.79 3.17
N ARG A 23 -1.83 -15.79 3.77
CA ARG A 23 -1.47 -15.78 5.19
C ARG A 23 -2.66 -15.68 6.14
N PHE A 24 -3.73 -15.00 5.74
CA PHE A 24 -4.88 -14.73 6.60
C PHE A 24 -6.16 -15.48 6.21
N ARG A 25 -6.16 -16.25 5.12
CA ARG A 25 -7.35 -16.92 4.57
C ARG A 25 -8.14 -17.80 5.55
N THR A 26 -7.52 -18.27 6.63
CA THR A 26 -8.15 -19.10 7.66
C THR A 26 -8.71 -18.29 8.83
N ILE A 27 -8.42 -16.99 8.92
CA ILE A 27 -8.72 -16.12 10.06
C ILE A 27 -9.64 -14.97 9.64
N PHE A 28 -9.41 -14.40 8.45
CA PHE A 28 -10.14 -13.25 7.94
C PHE A 28 -10.59 -13.49 6.51
N GLN A 29 -11.75 -12.94 6.17
CA GLN A 29 -12.12 -12.79 4.76
C GLN A 29 -11.28 -11.68 4.13
N SER A 30 -10.98 -11.78 2.83
CA SER A 30 -10.17 -10.75 2.14
C SER A 30 -10.75 -9.34 2.24
N ALA A 31 -12.09 -9.22 2.31
CA ALA A 31 -12.80 -7.94 2.45
C ALA A 31 -12.66 -7.31 3.85
N GLU A 32 -12.27 -8.11 4.85
CA GLU A 32 -12.03 -7.63 6.23
C GLU A 32 -10.62 -7.05 6.40
N LEU A 33 -9.74 -7.30 5.42
CA LEU A 33 -8.38 -6.79 5.39
C LEU A 33 -8.31 -5.48 4.61
N TRP A 34 -7.51 -4.56 5.13
CA TRP A 34 -7.32 -3.23 4.61
C TRP A 34 -5.83 -2.94 4.49
N LEU A 35 -5.45 -2.20 3.46
CA LEU A 35 -4.12 -1.63 3.35
C LEU A 35 -4.15 -0.20 3.88
N LYS A 36 -3.23 0.09 4.78
CA LYS A 36 -3.11 1.39 5.44
C LYS A 36 -1.73 1.97 5.24
N GLU A 37 -1.66 3.15 4.65
CA GLU A 37 -0.41 3.87 4.41
C GLU A 37 -0.33 5.10 5.32
N THR A 38 0.76 5.21 6.08
CA THR A 38 1.05 6.37 6.92
C THR A 38 1.99 7.28 6.16
N THR A 39 1.50 8.44 5.75
CA THR A 39 2.36 9.50 5.21
C THR A 39 2.99 10.27 6.38
N PRO A 40 4.33 10.39 6.45
CA PRO A 40 4.97 11.12 7.53
C PRO A 40 4.71 12.62 7.41
N ILE A 41 4.58 13.28 8.56
CA ILE A 41 4.50 14.74 8.60
C ILE A 41 5.87 15.33 8.37
N ARG A 42 5.95 16.23 7.40
CA ARG A 42 7.12 17.04 7.14
C ARG A 42 7.26 18.09 8.26
N LYS A 43 8.14 17.87 9.23
CA LYS A 43 8.61 18.94 10.10
C LYS A 43 9.75 19.69 9.41
N SER A 44 9.73 21.01 9.46
CA SER A 44 10.82 21.83 8.91
C SER A 44 12.14 21.50 9.62
N GLY A 45 13.19 21.18 8.87
CA GLY A 45 14.51 20.85 9.41
C GLY A 45 14.73 19.40 9.86
N GLU A 46 13.70 18.54 9.86
CA GLU A 46 13.85 17.11 10.17
C GLU A 46 13.94 16.25 8.89
N PRO A 47 14.70 15.12 8.92
CA PRO A 47 14.70 14.16 7.82
C PRO A 47 13.31 13.61 7.54
N VAL A 48 12.94 13.54 6.26
CA VAL A 48 11.67 12.92 5.83
C VAL A 48 11.78 11.42 6.06
N LEU A 49 10.99 10.89 7.01
CA LEU A 49 10.85 9.45 7.17
C LEU A 49 10.15 8.86 5.93
N PRO A 50 10.45 7.63 5.50
CA PRO A 50 9.70 6.99 4.43
C PRO A 50 8.27 6.66 4.90
N PRO A 51 7.27 6.70 4.00
CA PRO A 51 5.94 6.21 4.32
C PRO A 51 5.99 4.72 4.69
N ARG A 52 5.14 4.33 5.65
CA ARG A 52 5.01 2.93 6.06
C ARG A 52 3.66 2.39 5.64
N ARG A 53 3.64 1.14 5.22
CA ARG A 53 2.43 0.44 4.78
C ARG A 53 2.13 -0.71 5.74
N HIS A 54 0.87 -0.89 6.06
CA HIS A 54 0.42 -1.92 6.99
C HIS A 54 -0.79 -2.66 6.45
N VAL A 55 -0.90 -3.93 6.82
CA VAL A 55 -2.13 -4.71 6.71
C VAL A 55 -2.87 -4.57 8.02
N VAL A 56 -4.12 -4.12 7.96
CA VAL A 56 -4.97 -3.88 9.13
C VAL A 56 -6.33 -4.53 8.95
N THR A 57 -7.05 -4.74 10.04
CA THR A 57 -8.48 -5.12 10.00
C THR A 57 -9.36 -3.89 9.72
N GLY A 58 -10.64 -4.10 9.42
CA GLY A 58 -11.62 -3.01 9.32
C GLY A 58 -11.73 -2.13 10.58
N SER A 59 -11.33 -2.65 11.75
CA SER A 59 -11.22 -1.92 13.03
C SER A 59 -9.86 -1.23 13.25
N ASP A 60 -9.04 -1.11 12.19
CA ASP A 60 -7.71 -0.50 12.22
C ASP A 60 -6.67 -1.21 13.10
N ARG A 61 -6.91 -2.46 13.49
CA ARG A 61 -5.92 -3.26 14.21
C ARG A 61 -4.80 -3.66 13.26
N ALA A 62 -3.56 -3.31 13.59
CA ALA A 62 -2.39 -3.67 12.81
C ALA A 62 -2.10 -5.18 12.91
N LEU A 63 -1.88 -5.81 11.76
CA LEU A 63 -1.55 -7.23 11.65
C LEU A 63 -0.11 -7.41 11.16
N LEU A 64 0.27 -6.69 10.10
CA LEU A 64 1.59 -6.73 9.49
C LEU A 64 2.05 -5.34 9.06
N GLU A 65 3.36 -5.14 9.03
CA GLU A 65 4.03 -4.07 8.31
C GLU A 65 4.57 -4.63 6.98
N ILE A 66 4.37 -3.86 5.92
CA ILE A 66 4.91 -4.11 4.59
C ILE A 66 6.18 -3.28 4.48
N MET A 67 7.32 -3.97 4.49
CA MET A 67 8.64 -3.34 4.36
C MET A 67 8.84 -2.81 2.93
N PRO A 68 9.77 -1.85 2.71
CA PRO A 68 10.02 -1.28 1.38
C PRO A 68 10.45 -2.29 0.32
N ASP A 69 11.07 -3.40 0.73
CA ASP A 69 11.45 -4.53 -0.13
C ASP A 69 10.28 -5.48 -0.43
N GLY A 70 9.08 -5.19 0.07
CA GLY A 70 7.89 -6.02 -0.06
C GLY A 70 7.87 -7.24 0.87
N SER A 71 8.78 -7.33 1.84
CA SER A 71 8.72 -8.35 2.89
C SER A 71 7.65 -8.01 3.93
N LEU A 72 7.08 -9.05 4.56
CA LEU A 72 5.98 -8.93 5.52
C LEU A 72 6.50 -9.18 6.93
N ARG A 73 6.46 -8.15 7.78
CA ARG A 73 6.91 -8.22 9.17
C ARG A 73 5.72 -8.22 10.15
N PRO A 74 5.63 -9.16 11.09
CA PRO A 74 4.68 -9.07 12.20
C PRO A 74 4.92 -7.80 13.03
N VAL A 75 3.84 -7.17 13.47
CA VAL A 75 3.91 -6.01 14.36
C VAL A 75 3.35 -6.38 15.74
N SER A 76 3.81 -5.67 16.77
CA SER A 76 3.15 -5.73 18.08
C SER A 76 1.70 -5.26 17.93
N ALA A 77 0.80 -5.77 18.78
CA ALA A 77 -0.61 -5.44 18.68
C ALA A 77 -0.82 -3.94 19.01
N PHE A 78 -1.08 -3.14 17.99
CA PHE A 78 -1.54 -1.77 18.11
C PHE A 78 -2.68 -1.52 17.12
N SER A 79 -3.55 -0.57 17.45
CA SER A 79 -4.61 -0.13 16.55
C SER A 79 -4.33 1.30 16.12
N PHE A 80 -4.37 1.54 14.81
CA PHE A 80 -4.23 2.89 14.29
C PHE A 80 -5.44 3.71 14.70
N ARG A 81 -5.22 4.94 15.15
CA ARG A 81 -6.34 5.86 15.38
C ARG A 81 -6.71 6.58 14.09
N ARG A 82 -8.01 6.62 13.76
CA ARG A 82 -8.51 7.53 12.73
C ARG A 82 -8.61 8.92 13.33
N PHE A 83 -7.74 9.84 12.91
CA PHE A 83 -7.86 11.25 13.30
C PHE A 83 -8.80 11.97 12.32
N PRO A 84 -9.80 12.72 12.80
CA PRO A 84 -10.67 13.53 11.94
C PRO A 84 -9.97 14.85 11.50
N GLY A 85 -8.77 14.73 10.90
CA GLY A 85 -7.98 15.86 10.39
C GLY A 85 -6.71 16.19 11.19
N ASP A 86 -5.88 17.06 10.62
CA ASP A 86 -4.56 17.52 11.09
C ASP A 86 -4.61 18.17 12.49
N LYS A 87 -4.82 17.37 13.54
CA LYS A 87 -4.70 17.87 14.91
C LYS A 87 -3.26 17.74 15.38
N LYS A 88 -2.68 18.89 15.73
CA LYS A 88 -1.32 19.06 16.32
C LYS A 88 -1.02 18.03 17.42
N ASP A 89 -2.04 17.55 18.14
CA ASP A 89 -1.91 16.60 19.26
C ASP A 89 -1.57 15.16 18.86
N ALA A 90 -1.67 14.78 17.58
CA ALA A 90 -1.32 13.43 17.12
C ALA A 90 0.20 13.22 16.94
N THR A 91 1.02 14.27 17.05
CA THR A 91 2.48 14.21 16.84
C THR A 91 3.27 13.55 17.98
N ILE A 92 2.69 13.39 19.18
CA ILE A 92 3.47 13.02 20.38
C ILE A 92 3.25 11.55 20.82
N ARG A 93 2.15 10.90 20.42
CA ARG A 93 1.77 9.57 20.97
C ARG A 93 1.49 8.48 19.93
N TYR A 94 1.54 8.78 18.64
CA TYR A 94 1.14 7.81 17.60
C TYR A 94 2.23 7.66 16.54
N PRO A 95 2.70 6.41 16.26
CA PRO A 95 3.75 6.16 15.28
C PRO A 95 3.32 6.53 13.85
N GLU A 96 2.01 6.57 13.58
CA GLU A 96 1.44 7.07 12.32
C GLU A 96 1.60 8.59 12.09
N GLY A 97 1.86 9.38 13.14
CA GLY A 97 1.81 10.85 13.08
C GLY A 97 0.43 11.39 12.70
N PRO A 98 0.24 12.72 12.61
CA PRO A 98 -1.02 13.32 12.17
C PRO A 98 -1.29 13.21 10.65
N GLY A 99 -0.47 12.45 9.92
CA GLY A 99 -0.54 12.41 8.47
C GLY A 99 -1.82 11.77 7.93
N THR A 100 -2.16 12.09 6.70
CA THR A 100 -3.29 11.50 5.98
C THR A 100 -3.12 9.99 5.88
N VAL A 101 -3.86 9.27 6.73
CA VAL A 101 -4.02 7.83 6.61
C VAL A 101 -4.80 7.55 5.33
N ARG A 102 -4.15 6.99 4.31
CA ARG A 102 -4.87 6.36 3.20
C ARG A 102 -5.21 4.94 3.63
N ALA A 103 -6.49 4.64 3.73
CA ALA A 103 -7.00 3.31 4.04
C ALA A 103 -7.85 2.84 2.87
N GLN A 104 -7.56 1.65 2.35
CA GLN A 104 -8.32 1.04 1.27
C GLN A 104 -8.53 -0.45 1.56
N PRO A 105 -9.73 -1.00 1.31
CA PRO A 105 -9.94 -2.44 1.35
C PRO A 105 -8.94 -3.18 0.45
N LEU A 106 -8.41 -4.30 0.94
CA LEU A 106 -7.43 -5.11 0.21
C LEU A 106 -7.92 -5.56 -1.19
N PRO A 107 -9.19 -5.97 -1.37
CA PRO A 107 -9.70 -6.35 -2.70
C PRO A 107 -9.71 -5.19 -3.69
N GLU A 108 -10.05 -3.98 -3.24
CA GLU A 108 -10.05 -2.79 -4.09
C GLU A 108 -8.64 -2.37 -4.49
N ALA A 109 -7.70 -2.38 -3.53
CA ALA A 109 -6.30 -2.10 -3.80
C ALA A 109 -5.74 -3.08 -4.85
N ARG A 110 -6.03 -4.38 -4.70
CA ARG A 110 -5.64 -5.41 -5.67
C ARG A 110 -6.25 -5.16 -7.06
N ALA A 111 -7.54 -4.85 -7.14
CA ALA A 111 -8.21 -4.58 -8.40
C ALA A 111 -7.61 -3.37 -9.14
N LEU A 112 -7.26 -2.31 -8.42
CA LEU A 112 -6.58 -1.14 -8.99
C LEU A 112 -5.20 -1.50 -9.54
N THR A 113 -4.39 -2.26 -8.79
CA THR A 113 -3.06 -2.69 -9.25
C THR A 113 -3.17 -3.60 -10.48
N GLN A 114 -4.10 -4.55 -10.50
CA GLN A 114 -4.33 -5.42 -11.67
C GLN A 114 -4.75 -4.62 -12.91
N LYS A 115 -5.61 -3.61 -12.74
CA LYS A 115 -6.00 -2.70 -13.82
C LYS A 115 -4.79 -1.91 -14.33
N ALA A 116 -3.90 -1.47 -13.44
CA ALA A 116 -2.67 -0.77 -13.82
C ALA A 116 -1.71 -1.68 -14.61
N VAL A 117 -1.53 -2.94 -14.18
CA VAL A 117 -0.76 -3.96 -14.92
C VAL A 117 -1.33 -4.16 -16.32
N LEU A 118 -2.64 -4.43 -16.43
CA LEU A 118 -3.29 -4.67 -17.72
C LEU A 118 -3.13 -3.46 -18.67
N LYS A 119 -3.36 -2.25 -18.15
CA LYS A 119 -3.20 -1.01 -18.92
C LYS A 119 -1.75 -0.86 -19.43
N ALA A 120 -0.77 -1.11 -18.56
CA ALA A 120 0.65 -1.03 -18.93
C ALA A 120 1.02 -2.05 -20.03
N VAL A 121 0.51 -3.28 -19.95
CA VAL A 121 0.71 -4.32 -20.98
C VAL A 121 0.08 -3.90 -22.32
N LEU A 122 -1.16 -3.41 -22.30
CA LEU A 122 -1.85 -2.98 -23.53
C LEU A 122 -1.14 -1.80 -24.22
N THR A 123 -0.64 -0.82 -23.44
CA THR A 123 0.13 0.30 -23.99
C THR A 123 1.44 -0.18 -24.63
N ALA A 124 2.16 -1.11 -23.99
CA ALA A 124 3.39 -1.67 -24.54
C ALA A 124 3.16 -2.42 -25.88
N SER A 125 2.08 -3.19 -25.97
CA SER A 125 1.69 -3.91 -27.20
C SER A 125 1.23 -2.98 -28.32
N GLY A 126 0.55 -1.88 -27.98
CA GLY A 126 0.14 -0.84 -28.94
C GLY A 126 1.31 -0.10 -29.57
N ASP A 127 2.30 0.30 -28.76
CA ASP A 127 3.51 0.99 -29.25
C ASP A 127 4.40 0.06 -30.09
N ALA A 128 4.52 -1.21 -29.71
CA ALA A 128 5.23 -2.22 -30.49
C ALA A 128 4.57 -2.46 -31.87
N SER A 129 3.25 -2.37 -31.95
CA SER A 129 2.50 -2.51 -33.21
C SER A 129 2.63 -1.27 -34.11
N ARG A 130 2.74 -0.07 -33.51
CA ARG A 130 2.91 1.19 -34.25
C ARG A 130 4.33 1.35 -34.81
N LYS A 131 5.36 0.89 -34.09
CA LYS A 131 6.75 0.85 -34.58
C LYS A 131 6.99 -0.14 -35.72
N ARG A 132 6.14 -1.16 -35.87
CA ARG A 132 6.25 -2.19 -36.92
C ARG A 132 5.54 -1.80 -38.22
N ARG A 133 4.85 -0.65 -38.24
CA ARG A 133 4.04 -0.13 -39.35
C ARG A 133 4.65 1.10 -40.05
N LEU A 134 5.85 1.50 -39.67
CA LEU A 134 6.68 2.53 -40.31
C LEU A 134 7.91 1.85 -40.91
#